data_AF-H0XL90-F1
#
_entry.id   AF-H0XL90-F1
#
_cell.length_a   1.000
_cell.length_b   1.000
_cell.length_c   1.000
_cell.angle_alpha   90.00
_cell.angle_beta   90.00
_cell.angle_gamma   90.00
#
_symmetry.space_group_name_H-M   'P 1'
#
loop_
_entity.id
_entity.type
_entity.pdbx_description
1 polymer ?
#
loop_
_entity_poly.entity_id
_entity_poly.type
_entity_poly.pdbx_seq_one_letter_code
_entity_poly.pdbx_strand_id
1 'polypeptide(L)'
;SAEFWGVCIMAQTPLLFLILLLHFAGSLSQPVLTQLPSASASLGASVRLTCTLSSGHSSYPITWYQQQPGKAPRYLIWLYSDGSSSKRDGIPDHFNGFGSGTDHYLTISNLQSEDKADYYCQTYDSSGTAHS
;
A
#
# COMPACT_ATOMS: atom_id res chain seq x y z
N SER A 1 22.46 27.14 58.65
CA SER A 1 21.70 27.86 57.61
C SER A 1 21.81 27.04 56.34
N ALA A 2 20.73 26.35 55.95
CA ALA A 2 20.71 25.47 54.78
C ALA A 2 19.52 25.89 53.90
N GLU A 3 19.82 26.53 52.79
CA GLU A 3 18.86 26.99 51.79
C GLU A 3 18.52 25.81 50.87
N PHE A 4 17.32 25.25 51.00
CA PHE A 4 16.77 24.30 50.03
C PHE A 4 16.23 25.10 48.83
N TRP A 5 16.88 24.97 47.68
CA TRP A 5 16.33 25.43 46.40
C TRP A 5 15.13 24.54 46.02
N GLY A 6 13.96 24.91 46.53
CA GLY A 6 12.68 24.41 46.08
C GLY A 6 12.33 25.02 44.73
N VAL A 7 12.86 24.44 43.65
CA VAL A 7 12.24 24.65 42.33
C VAL A 7 10.94 23.84 42.35
N CYS A 8 9.80 24.53 42.32
CA CYS A 8 8.48 23.91 42.17
C CYS A 8 8.40 23.14 40.84
N ILE A 9 8.61 21.82 40.87
CA ILE A 9 8.55 20.94 39.68
C ILE A 9 7.12 20.38 39.46
N MET A 10 6.10 20.88 40.17
CA MET A 10 4.79 20.21 40.26
C MET A 10 3.69 20.77 39.32
N ALA A 11 4.04 21.39 38.19
CA ALA A 11 3.03 21.92 37.26
C ALA A 11 3.13 21.41 35.81
N GLN A 12 4.18 20.67 35.44
CA GLN A 12 4.32 20.13 34.07
C GLN A 12 4.10 18.61 33.96
N THR A 13 3.96 17.92 35.08
CA THR A 13 3.69 16.47 35.12
C THR A 13 2.42 16.03 34.39
N PRO A 14 1.26 16.74 34.43
CA PRO A 14 0.09 16.28 33.68
C PRO A 14 0.26 16.51 32.17
N LEU A 15 0.94 17.58 31.74
CA LEU A 15 1.20 17.86 30.33
C LEU A 15 2.17 16.85 29.72
N LEU A 16 3.24 16.51 30.44
CA LEU A 16 4.20 15.48 30.02
C LEU A 16 3.57 14.09 29.93
N PHE A 17 2.61 13.77 30.81
CA PHE A 17 1.86 12.51 30.76
C PHE A 17 0.83 12.48 29.61
N LEU A 18 0.14 13.59 29.34
CA LEU A 18 -0.71 13.77 28.16
C LEU A 18 0.09 13.66 26.86
N ILE A 19 1.26 14.29 26.81
CA ILE A 19 2.24 14.15 25.73
C ILE A 19 2.63 12.67 25.62
N LEU A 20 3.06 11.99 26.69
CA LEU A 20 3.42 10.57 26.64
C LEU A 20 2.27 9.67 26.13
N LEU A 21 1.02 9.91 26.53
CA LEU A 21 -0.16 9.21 26.03
C LEU A 21 -0.41 9.49 24.53
N LEU A 22 -0.11 10.69 24.03
CA LEU A 22 -0.14 11.04 22.61
C LEU A 22 0.95 10.33 21.79
N HIS A 23 2.02 9.80 22.41
CA HIS A 23 3.11 9.09 21.72
C HIS A 23 2.87 7.58 21.58
N PHE A 24 1.81 7.02 22.21
CA PHE A 24 1.52 5.58 22.21
C PHE A 24 0.35 5.18 21.30
N ALA A 25 -0.07 6.03 20.36
CA ALA A 25 -1.04 5.63 19.31
C ALA A 25 -0.34 5.13 18.03
N GLY A 26 0.78 4.42 18.17
CA GLY A 26 1.31 3.60 17.08
C GLY A 26 0.57 2.28 17.05
N SER A 27 -0.54 2.20 16.31
CA SER A 27 -1.22 0.92 16.09
C SER A 27 -0.29 -0.01 15.32
N LEU A 28 0.05 -1.16 15.91
CA LEU A 28 0.71 -2.28 15.23
C LEU A 28 -0.32 -3.04 14.36
N SER A 29 -1.11 -2.34 13.56
CA SER A 29 -2.07 -3.00 12.67
C SER A 29 -1.32 -3.67 11.52
N GLN A 30 -1.82 -4.82 11.08
CA GLN A 30 -1.32 -5.45 9.85
C GLN A 30 -1.83 -4.67 8.63
N PRO A 31 -1.03 -4.57 7.56
CA PRO A 31 -1.50 -4.06 6.28
C PRO A 31 -2.71 -4.84 5.78
N VAL A 32 -3.75 -4.14 5.34
CA VAL A 32 -4.93 -4.75 4.72
C VAL A 32 -5.10 -4.15 3.34
N LEU A 33 -5.27 -5.01 2.33
CA LEU A 33 -5.51 -4.61 0.95
C LEU A 33 -6.96 -4.88 0.59
N THR A 34 -7.58 -3.91 -0.06
CA THR A 34 -8.96 -4.02 -0.56
C THR A 34 -8.94 -3.87 -2.07
N GLN A 35 -9.45 -4.87 -2.76
CA GLN A 35 -9.52 -4.89 -4.22
C GLN A 35 -10.97 -4.99 -4.70
N LEU A 36 -11.21 -4.48 -5.91
CA LEU A 36 -12.47 -4.75 -6.61
C LEU A 36 -12.58 -6.26 -6.91
N PRO A 37 -13.74 -6.88 -6.68
CA PRO A 37 -13.90 -8.32 -6.89
C PRO A 37 -13.76 -8.74 -8.36
N SER A 38 -14.10 -7.85 -9.30
CA SER A 38 -13.90 -8.06 -10.73
C SER A 38 -13.96 -6.75 -11.50
N ALA A 39 -13.40 -6.75 -12.71
CA ALA A 39 -13.57 -5.69 -13.69
C ALA A 39 -13.60 -6.32 -15.10
N SER A 40 -14.39 -5.71 -15.99
CA SER A 40 -14.58 -6.20 -17.36
C SER A 40 -14.58 -5.03 -18.32
N ALA A 41 -14.00 -5.23 -19.51
CA ALA A 41 -14.06 -4.30 -20.62
C ALA A 41 -14.01 -5.07 -21.95
N SER A 42 -14.42 -4.42 -23.04
CA SER A 42 -14.31 -4.97 -24.39
C SER A 42 -12.85 -5.02 -24.85
N LEU A 43 -12.53 -5.91 -25.79
CA LEU A 43 -11.21 -5.94 -26.45
C LEU A 43 -10.90 -4.57 -27.07
N GLY A 44 -9.66 -4.13 -26.93
CA GLY A 44 -9.18 -2.81 -27.38
C GLY A 44 -9.56 -1.64 -26.47
N ALA A 45 -10.48 -1.82 -25.50
CA ALA A 45 -10.78 -0.80 -24.50
C ALA A 45 -9.73 -0.79 -23.38
N SER A 46 -9.85 0.15 -22.45
CA SER A 46 -9.02 0.20 -21.24
C SER A 46 -9.81 -0.24 -20.02
N VAL A 47 -9.18 -1.00 -19.14
CA VAL A 47 -9.72 -1.36 -17.82
C VAL A 47 -8.77 -0.89 -16.72
N ARG A 48 -9.33 -0.44 -15.60
CA ARG A 48 -8.57 -0.02 -14.42
C ARG A 48 -8.96 -0.88 -13.22
N LEU A 49 -7.98 -1.56 -12.64
CA LEU A 49 -8.10 -2.27 -11.39
C LEU A 49 -7.64 -1.37 -10.24
N THR A 50 -8.29 -1.53 -9.09
CA THR A 50 -8.01 -0.72 -7.89
C THR A 50 -7.59 -1.64 -6.76
N CYS A 51 -6.58 -1.20 -6.02
CA CYS A 51 -6.12 -1.77 -4.78
C CYS A 51 -5.93 -0.63 -3.76
N THR A 52 -6.63 -0.69 -2.64
CA THR A 52 -6.54 0.31 -1.58
C THR A 52 -5.90 -0.33 -0.35
N LEU A 53 -4.82 0.30 0.12
CA LEU A 53 -4.10 -0.09 1.32
C LEU A 53 -4.67 0.62 2.56
N SER A 54 -4.68 -0.03 3.71
CA SER A 54 -5.08 0.60 4.96
C SER A 54 -4.22 1.83 5.29
N SER A 55 -4.87 2.88 5.83
CA SER A 55 -4.29 4.23 5.98
C SER A 55 -3.00 4.31 6.80
N GLY A 56 -2.79 3.39 7.74
CA GLY A 56 -1.56 3.31 8.55
C GLY A 56 -0.32 2.86 7.78
N HIS A 57 -0.48 2.43 6.52
CA HIS A 57 0.59 1.83 5.71
C HIS A 57 0.76 2.51 4.36
N SER A 58 0.26 3.73 4.16
CA SER A 58 0.29 4.43 2.87
C SER A 58 1.67 4.64 2.24
N SER A 59 2.76 4.46 2.99
CA SER A 59 4.12 4.49 2.47
C SER A 59 4.59 3.15 1.88
N TYR A 60 3.86 2.06 2.12
CA TYR A 60 4.24 0.75 1.62
C TYR A 60 3.92 0.63 0.13
N PRO A 61 4.87 0.12 -0.66
CA PRO A 61 4.67 -0.09 -2.07
C PRO A 61 3.77 -1.31 -2.35
N ILE A 62 3.06 -1.25 -3.47
CA ILE A 62 2.20 -2.33 -3.92
C ILE A 62 2.79 -3.00 -5.14
N THR A 63 2.75 -4.33 -5.14
CA THR A 63 3.06 -5.17 -6.29
C THR A 63 1.78 -5.70 -6.92
N TRP A 64 1.66 -5.62 -8.23
CA TRP A 64 0.61 -6.29 -8.99
C TRP A 64 1.11 -7.58 -9.63
N TYR A 65 0.27 -8.60 -9.56
CA TYR A 65 0.48 -9.88 -10.21
C TYR A 65 -0.69 -10.24 -11.11
N GLN A 66 -0.39 -11.02 -12.13
CA GLN A 66 -1.34 -11.65 -13.03
C GLN A 66 -1.24 -13.16 -12.88
N GLN A 67 -2.37 -13.84 -12.74
CA GLN A 67 -2.45 -15.30 -12.72
C GLN A 67 -3.46 -15.79 -13.75
N GLN A 68 -2.95 -16.45 -14.79
CA GLN A 68 -3.77 -17.16 -15.74
C GLN A 68 -4.17 -18.54 -15.17
N PRO A 69 -5.32 -19.11 -15.57
CA PRO A 69 -5.75 -20.42 -15.12
C PRO A 69 -4.66 -21.49 -15.31
N GLY A 70 -4.34 -22.21 -14.24
CA GLY A 70 -3.32 -23.28 -14.25
C GLY A 70 -1.87 -22.79 -14.34
N LYS A 71 -1.61 -21.49 -14.24
CA LYS A 71 -0.25 -20.92 -14.21
C LYS A 71 0.10 -20.34 -12.85
N ALA A 72 1.40 -20.24 -12.61
CA ALA A 72 1.92 -19.54 -11.45
C ALA A 72 1.69 -18.01 -11.56
N PRO A 73 1.57 -17.31 -10.42
CA PRO A 73 1.75 -15.87 -10.29
C PRO A 73 2.84 -15.27 -11.18
N ARG A 74 2.47 -14.34 -12.08
CA ARG A 74 3.40 -13.52 -12.86
C ARG A 74 3.42 -12.10 -12.29
N TYR A 75 4.56 -11.67 -11.76
CA TYR A 75 4.79 -10.27 -11.40
C TYR A 75 4.62 -9.36 -12.61
N LEU A 76 3.90 -8.23 -12.45
CA LEU A 76 3.73 -7.21 -13.48
C LEU A 76 4.51 -5.94 -13.16
N ILE A 77 4.13 -5.25 -12.09
CA ILE A 77 4.57 -3.90 -11.79
C ILE A 77 4.58 -3.64 -10.29
N TRP A 78 5.56 -2.87 -9.85
CA TRP A 78 5.70 -2.35 -8.50
C TRP A 78 5.40 -0.87 -8.49
N LEU A 79 4.54 -0.44 -7.57
CA LEU A 79 3.99 0.91 -7.49
C LEU A 79 4.37 1.53 -6.14
N TYR A 80 4.94 2.73 -6.19
CA TYR A 80 5.19 3.54 -5.02
C TYR A 80 4.02 4.52 -4.80
N SER A 81 3.84 4.97 -3.56
CA SER A 81 2.75 5.88 -3.20
C SER A 81 2.95 7.32 -3.68
N ASP A 82 4.12 7.64 -4.25
CA ASP A 82 4.42 8.92 -4.91
C ASP A 82 4.07 8.92 -6.41
N GLY A 83 3.57 7.79 -6.93
CA GLY A 83 3.20 7.64 -8.34
C GLY A 83 4.30 7.07 -9.22
N SER A 84 5.52 6.89 -8.71
CA SER A 84 6.57 6.20 -9.45
C SER A 84 6.30 4.69 -9.54
N SER A 85 6.80 4.04 -10.59
CA SER A 85 6.58 2.62 -10.81
C SER A 85 7.78 1.91 -11.46
N SER A 86 7.91 0.62 -11.19
CA SER A 86 8.91 -0.26 -11.78
C SER A 86 8.25 -1.50 -12.38
N LYS A 87 8.25 -1.57 -13.71
CA LYS A 87 7.68 -2.67 -14.49
C LYS A 87 8.76 -3.72 -14.76
N ARG A 88 8.41 -5.01 -14.68
CA ARG A 88 9.36 -6.09 -15.00
C ARG A 88 9.61 -6.18 -16.50
N ASP A 89 10.81 -6.61 -16.85
CA ASP A 89 11.19 -6.87 -18.23
C ASP A 89 10.24 -7.89 -18.90
N GLY A 90 9.86 -7.60 -20.14
CA GLY A 90 8.96 -8.44 -20.92
C GLY A 90 7.48 -8.35 -20.54
N ILE A 91 7.09 -7.43 -19.65
CA ILE A 91 5.68 -7.06 -19.46
C ILE A 91 5.27 -6.08 -20.57
N PRO A 92 4.17 -6.34 -21.31
CA PRO A 92 3.71 -5.46 -22.38
C PRO A 92 3.50 -4.01 -21.95
N ASP A 93 3.67 -3.06 -22.87
CA ASP A 93 3.54 -1.63 -22.61
C ASP A 93 2.11 -1.17 -22.33
N HIS A 94 1.13 -1.98 -22.68
CA HIS A 94 -0.25 -1.68 -22.41
C HIS A 94 -0.63 -1.88 -20.93
N PHE A 95 0.24 -2.51 -20.12
CA PHE A 95 0.16 -2.46 -18.66
C PHE A 95 0.87 -1.23 -18.13
N ASN A 96 0.13 -0.40 -17.39
CA ASN A 96 0.65 0.76 -16.69
C ASN A 96 0.08 0.83 -15.27
N GLY A 97 0.74 1.50 -14.35
CA GLY A 97 0.22 1.64 -13.00
C GLY A 97 0.66 2.92 -12.32
N PHE A 98 -0.12 3.30 -11.31
CA PHE A 98 0.03 4.54 -10.56
C PHE A 98 -0.43 4.34 -9.12
N GLY A 99 0.32 4.85 -8.16
CA GLY A 99 -0.04 4.90 -6.75
C GLY A 99 -0.13 6.34 -6.24
N SER A 100 -1.05 6.60 -5.32
CA SER A 100 -1.14 7.87 -4.61
C SER A 100 -1.66 7.64 -3.20
N GLY A 101 -0.80 7.82 -2.19
CA GLY A 101 -1.16 7.55 -0.80
C GLY A 101 -1.56 6.09 -0.61
N THR A 102 -2.83 5.84 -0.26
CA THR A 102 -3.36 4.48 -0.07
C THR A 102 -3.85 3.82 -1.35
N ASP A 103 -4.14 4.59 -2.40
CA ASP A 103 -4.83 4.09 -3.59
C ASP A 103 -3.86 3.77 -4.71
N HIS A 104 -3.95 2.55 -5.23
CA HIS A 104 -3.05 2.00 -6.23
C HIS A 104 -3.86 1.42 -7.38
N TYR A 105 -3.48 1.78 -8.60
CA TYR A 105 -4.21 1.45 -9.80
C TYR A 105 -3.33 0.71 -10.80
N LEU A 106 -3.87 -0.37 -11.38
CA LEU A 106 -3.32 -1.02 -12.57
C LEU A 106 -4.25 -0.71 -13.74
N THR A 107 -3.73 -0.04 -14.76
CA THR A 107 -4.44 0.23 -16.00
C THR A 107 -3.93 -0.69 -17.10
N ILE A 108 -4.84 -1.43 -17.71
CA ILE A 108 -4.58 -2.26 -18.89
C ILE A 108 -5.24 -1.55 -20.06
N SER A 109 -4.44 -0.90 -20.87
CA SER A 109 -4.88 -0.23 -22.10
C SER A 109 -4.99 -1.26 -23.23
N ASN A 110 -5.77 -0.96 -24.28
CA ASN A 110 -5.86 -1.82 -25.47
C ASN A 110 -6.03 -3.31 -25.14
N LEU A 111 -7.02 -3.62 -24.28
CA LEU A 111 -7.20 -4.92 -23.64
C LEU A 111 -7.20 -6.07 -24.66
N GLN A 112 -6.39 -7.09 -24.40
CA GLN A 112 -6.20 -8.25 -25.27
C GLN A 112 -6.85 -9.50 -24.67
N SER A 113 -7.01 -10.55 -25.48
CA SER A 113 -7.64 -11.81 -25.03
C SER A 113 -6.79 -12.54 -24.00
N GLU A 114 -5.48 -12.36 -24.09
CA GLU A 114 -4.41 -12.91 -23.26
C GLU A 114 -4.37 -12.26 -21.87
N ASP A 115 -4.96 -11.07 -21.73
CA ASP A 115 -5.04 -10.33 -20.47
C ASP A 115 -6.15 -10.85 -19.55
N LYS A 116 -6.97 -11.80 -20.02
CA LYS A 116 -7.98 -12.46 -19.18
C LYS A 116 -7.29 -13.34 -18.14
N ALA A 117 -7.31 -12.89 -16.90
CA ALA A 117 -6.62 -13.52 -15.77
C ALA A 117 -7.21 -13.04 -14.44
N ASP A 118 -6.83 -13.70 -13.35
CA ASP A 118 -6.99 -13.17 -12.01
C ASP A 118 -5.84 -12.21 -11.72
N TYR A 119 -6.15 -11.09 -11.07
CA TYR A 119 -5.19 -10.05 -10.71
C TYR A 119 -5.27 -9.77 -9.22
N TYR A 120 -4.14 -9.81 -8.54
CA TYR A 120 -4.06 -9.49 -7.11
C TYR A 120 -2.92 -8.52 -6.86
N CYS A 121 -3.15 -7.66 -5.88
CA CYS A 121 -2.14 -6.78 -5.35
C CYS A 121 -1.53 -7.38 -4.09
N GLN A 122 -0.31 -7.01 -3.78
CA GLN A 122 0.40 -7.48 -2.60
C GLN A 122 1.28 -6.38 -2.04
N THR A 123 1.44 -6.34 -0.73
CA THR A 123 2.42 -5.51 -0.02
C THR A 123 3.29 -6.38 0.87
N TYR A 124 4.42 -5.83 1.30
CA TYR A 124 5.23 -6.42 2.36
C TYR A 124 5.28 -5.47 3.55
N ASP A 125 5.20 -6.00 4.76
CA ASP A 125 5.48 -5.21 5.96
C ASP A 125 6.99 -5.12 6.23
N SER A 126 7.37 -4.34 7.25
CA SER A 126 8.76 -4.15 7.65
C SER A 126 9.46 -5.42 8.12
N SER A 127 8.72 -6.49 8.45
CA SER A 127 9.27 -7.81 8.78
C SER A 127 9.48 -8.71 7.55
N GLY A 128 9.07 -8.25 6.36
CA GLY A 128 9.11 -9.03 5.13
C GLY A 128 7.92 -9.97 4.96
N THR A 129 6.88 -9.85 5.79
CA THR A 129 5.66 -10.66 5.64
C THR A 129 4.80 -10.10 4.52
N ALA A 130 4.34 -10.97 3.62
CA ALA A 130 3.47 -10.61 2.51
C ALA A 130 1.99 -10.52 2.95
N HIS A 131 1.29 -9.50 2.45
CA HIS A 131 -0.15 -9.29 2.63
C HIS A 131 -0.80 -9.05 1.26
N SER A 132 -1.94 -9.68 1.00
CA SER A 132 -2.70 -9.63 -0.27
C SER A 132 -4.19 -9.48 -0.01
#